data_AF-A0A397UT34-F1
#
_entry.id   AF-A0A397UT34-F1
#
_cell.length_a   1.000
_cell.length_b   1.000
_cell.length_c   1.000
_cell.angle_alpha   90.00
_cell.angle_beta   90.00
_cell.angle_gamma   90.00
#
_symmetry.space_group_name_H-M   'P 1'
#
loop_
_entity.id
_entity.type
_entity.pdbx_description
1 polymer ?
#
loop_
_entity_poly.entity_id
_entity_poly.type
_entity_poly.pdbx_seq_one_letter_code
_entity_poly.pdbx_strand_id
1 'polypeptide(L)'
;MGDLDLKTSYNDIVLPTAWDIKDKSPFIDIDSSGLKVNYTADHPVPSECGIFYFEIEIINKGKNGMIGVGYCTKQGDKKIDDSNYINNMLLPGQENKENESWGCGYHGDDGYSFYSGSGGPYDLSYPFGYTTGDIIGCYLNFRNEIVFYTKNGINLGIACQLHSNLKGILYPCVGFRSQGGTVKVNFGNENFKYSVMTNEDINKKSKNALILEYQEKVYFIVDEYETMFVSLIEDLTKSLEKKTNNAFELSYREKLYFIMGKYDEASEDLTRLLEIEPDNTIALRYRVEINYIMKRYNESIADLEKLNEIILKKLSVRSK
;
A
#
# COMPACT_ATOMS: atom_id res chain seq x y z
N MET A 1 12.36 46.17 9.13
CA MET A 1 11.86 45.48 10.34
C MET A 1 10.37 45.32 10.16
N GLY A 2 9.94 44.07 10.02
CA GLY A 2 8.59 43.70 9.59
C GLY A 2 8.68 42.32 8.97
N ASP A 3 8.99 41.33 9.82
CA ASP A 3 8.90 39.91 9.47
C ASP A 3 7.47 39.64 8.99
N LEU A 4 7.35 39.19 7.75
CA LEU A 4 6.17 38.43 7.34
C LEU A 4 6.31 37.05 8.00
N ASP A 5 5.62 36.88 9.12
CA ASP A 5 5.26 35.56 9.64
C ASP A 5 4.50 34.80 8.54
N LEU A 6 5.21 33.95 7.81
CA LEU A 6 4.63 32.82 7.09
C LEU A 6 4.12 31.83 8.13
N LYS A 7 2.94 32.11 8.71
CA LYS A 7 2.14 31.08 9.39
C LYS A 7 1.67 30.09 8.33
N THR A 8 2.37 28.97 8.23
CA THR A 8 1.91 27.80 7.49
C THR A 8 0.58 27.31 8.10
N SER A 9 -0.50 27.26 7.32
CA SER A 9 -1.86 26.96 7.78
C SER A 9 -2.15 25.46 7.95
N TYR A 10 -1.17 24.68 8.39
CA TYR A 10 -1.26 23.21 8.45
C TYR A 10 -1.67 22.66 9.83
N ASN A 11 -1.86 23.51 10.83
CA ASN A 11 -2.22 23.11 12.19
C ASN A 11 -3.63 22.50 12.32
N ASP A 12 -4.44 22.52 11.27
CA ASP A 12 -5.83 22.01 11.28
C ASP A 12 -6.00 20.65 10.57
N ILE A 13 -4.92 20.01 10.10
CA ILE A 13 -4.97 18.67 9.48
C ILE A 13 -4.99 17.60 10.57
N VAL A 14 -6.07 16.83 10.66
CA VAL A 14 -6.21 15.70 11.59
C VAL A 14 -6.01 14.39 10.82
N LEU A 15 -4.98 13.64 11.17
CA LEU A 15 -4.69 12.32 10.60
C LEU A 15 -5.46 11.21 11.33
N PRO A 16 -5.78 10.10 10.65
CA PRO A 16 -6.28 8.90 11.31
C PRO A 16 -5.25 8.37 12.31
N THR A 17 -5.67 8.15 13.57
CA THR A 17 -4.77 7.62 14.62
C THR A 17 -5.33 6.43 15.39
N ALA A 18 -6.64 6.18 15.29
CA ALA A 18 -7.33 5.05 15.91
C ALA A 18 -8.63 4.69 15.15
N TRP A 19 -9.27 3.60 15.53
CA TRP A 19 -10.61 3.23 15.04
C TRP A 19 -11.72 4.06 15.70
N ASP A 20 -12.80 4.35 14.96
CA ASP A 20 -13.94 5.11 15.46
C ASP A 20 -14.81 4.27 16.41
N ILE A 21 -14.85 4.65 17.70
CA ILE A 21 -15.60 3.91 18.71
C ILE A 21 -17.13 4.06 18.62
N LYS A 22 -17.61 5.11 17.94
CA LYS A 22 -19.04 5.41 17.80
C LYS A 22 -19.61 4.80 16.52
N ASP A 23 -18.79 4.69 15.48
CA ASP A 23 -19.16 4.15 14.17
C ASP A 23 -18.78 2.65 14.05
N LYS A 24 -19.41 1.80 14.87
CA LYS A 24 -19.13 0.35 14.91
C LYS A 24 -20.39 -0.51 14.89
N SER A 25 -20.27 -1.74 14.36
CA SER A 25 -21.31 -2.77 14.47
C SER A 25 -21.53 -3.20 15.93
N PRO A 26 -22.76 -3.54 16.36
CA PRO A 26 -23.02 -4.03 17.72
C PRO A 26 -22.37 -5.38 18.05
N PHE A 27 -21.90 -6.13 17.04
CA PHE A 27 -21.25 -7.43 17.22
C PHE A 27 -19.72 -7.35 17.39
N ILE A 28 -19.20 -6.14 17.64
CA ILE A 28 -17.76 -5.85 17.66
C ILE A 28 -17.41 -5.07 18.94
N ASP A 29 -16.34 -5.50 19.64
CA ASP A 29 -15.83 -4.87 20.86
C ASP A 29 -14.50 -4.18 20.60
N ILE A 30 -14.41 -2.85 20.77
CA ILE A 30 -13.16 -2.07 20.64
C ILE A 30 -12.45 -2.03 22.00
N ASP A 31 -11.12 -2.28 22.03
CA ASP A 31 -10.37 -2.16 23.27
C ASP A 31 -10.21 -0.69 23.70
N SER A 32 -9.82 -0.45 24.95
CA SER A 32 -9.71 0.91 25.48
C SER A 32 -8.65 1.79 24.81
N SER A 33 -7.74 1.21 24.01
CA SER A 33 -6.74 1.95 23.24
C SER A 33 -7.22 2.35 21.85
N GLY A 34 -8.26 1.72 21.32
CA GLY A 34 -8.73 1.93 19.94
C GLY A 34 -7.78 1.39 18.86
N LEU A 35 -6.67 0.71 19.23
CA LEU A 35 -5.63 0.20 18.32
C LEU A 35 -5.80 -1.28 17.99
N LYS A 36 -6.52 -2.01 18.83
CA LYS A 36 -7.02 -3.34 18.49
C LYS A 36 -8.49 -3.16 18.25
N VAL A 37 -8.96 -3.61 17.08
CA VAL A 37 -10.36 -3.92 16.70
C VAL A 37 -10.66 -3.56 15.23
N ASN A 38 -11.91 -3.77 14.85
CA ASN A 38 -12.49 -4.09 13.57
C ASN A 38 -13.45 -2.95 13.19
N TYR A 39 -13.13 -2.19 12.15
CA TYR A 39 -13.96 -1.19 11.43
C TYR A 39 -13.57 0.30 11.59
N THR A 40 -13.91 1.08 10.55
CA THR A 40 -13.47 2.43 10.07
C THR A 40 -12.69 3.36 11.01
N ALA A 41 -11.68 4.03 10.46
CA ALA A 41 -10.90 5.02 11.23
C ALA A 41 -11.75 6.22 11.66
N ASP A 42 -11.27 6.92 12.70
CA ASP A 42 -11.93 8.09 13.29
C ASP A 42 -11.99 9.30 12.36
N HIS A 43 -11.03 9.44 11.43
CA HIS A 43 -10.95 10.52 10.45
C HIS A 43 -10.69 10.00 9.04
N PRO A 44 -11.10 10.72 7.99
CA PRO A 44 -10.69 10.41 6.63
C PRO A 44 -9.20 10.69 6.48
N VAL A 45 -8.56 10.08 5.47
CA VAL A 45 -7.23 10.47 5.04
C VAL A 45 -7.33 11.84 4.35
N PRO A 46 -6.71 12.89 4.91
CA PRO A 46 -6.70 14.21 4.28
C PRO A 46 -6.06 14.13 2.89
N SER A 47 -6.70 14.73 1.89
CA SER A 47 -6.19 14.73 0.50
C SER A 47 -4.82 15.39 0.37
N GLU A 48 -4.54 16.31 1.30
CA GLU A 48 -3.32 17.04 1.50
C GLU A 48 -2.15 16.11 1.79
N CYS A 49 -2.39 14.90 2.32
CA CYS A 49 -1.35 13.93 2.68
C CYS A 49 -0.53 13.43 1.49
N GLY A 50 -1.01 13.59 0.25
CA GLY A 50 -0.35 13.12 -0.96
C GLY A 50 -0.29 11.59 -1.04
N ILE A 51 0.39 10.96 -0.07
CA ILE A 51 0.52 9.54 0.17
C ILE A 51 0.13 9.24 1.62
N PHE A 52 -0.57 8.12 1.83
CA PHE A 52 -0.91 7.60 3.15
C PHE A 52 -0.68 6.09 3.20
N TYR A 53 -0.13 5.61 4.31
CA TYR A 53 0.17 4.20 4.50
C TYR A 53 -0.11 3.76 5.95
N PHE A 54 -0.70 2.58 6.11
CA PHE A 54 -0.92 1.94 7.42
C PHE A 54 -0.79 0.43 7.31
N GLU A 55 -0.53 -0.23 8.43
CA GLU A 55 -0.42 -1.69 8.50
C GLU A 55 -1.44 -2.31 9.46
N ILE A 56 -1.86 -3.53 9.14
CA ILE A 56 -2.76 -4.37 9.91
C ILE A 56 -2.07 -5.70 10.19
N GLU A 57 -1.81 -5.99 11.45
CA GLU A 57 -1.36 -7.31 11.91
C GLU A 57 -2.58 -8.21 12.15
N ILE A 58 -2.59 -9.39 11.53
CA ILE A 58 -3.63 -10.40 11.76
C ILE A 58 -3.30 -11.20 13.02
N ILE A 59 -3.76 -10.72 14.17
CA ILE A 59 -3.54 -11.39 15.47
C ILE A 59 -4.21 -12.78 15.51
N ASN A 60 -5.41 -12.89 14.93
CA ASN A 60 -6.12 -14.16 14.79
C ASN A 60 -7.05 -14.09 13.58
N LYS A 61 -6.93 -15.03 12.65
CA LYS A 61 -7.81 -15.06 11.47
C LYS A 61 -9.25 -15.50 11.77
N GLY A 62 -9.53 -16.02 12.97
CA GLY A 62 -10.84 -16.59 13.30
C GLY A 62 -11.12 -17.90 12.55
N LYS A 63 -12.40 -18.28 12.49
CA LYS A 63 -12.82 -19.60 11.95
C LYS A 63 -12.54 -19.79 10.45
N ASN A 64 -12.68 -18.75 9.65
CA ASN A 64 -12.65 -18.85 8.18
C ASN A 64 -11.75 -17.81 7.49
N GLY A 65 -11.12 -16.88 8.22
CA GLY A 65 -10.18 -15.92 7.63
C GLY A 65 -10.81 -14.82 6.77
N MET A 66 -12.15 -14.70 6.73
CA MET A 66 -12.86 -13.63 6.02
C MET A 66 -12.67 -12.29 6.72
N ILE A 67 -11.52 -11.69 6.49
CA ILE A 67 -11.08 -10.38 6.94
C ILE A 67 -10.73 -9.60 5.67
N GLY A 68 -11.26 -8.40 5.52
CA GLY A 68 -10.93 -7.52 4.40
C GLY A 68 -10.31 -6.23 4.93
N VAL A 69 -9.21 -5.80 4.34
CA VAL A 69 -8.48 -4.56 4.72
C VAL A 69 -8.42 -3.61 3.53
N GLY A 70 -8.54 -2.31 3.76
CA GLY A 70 -8.40 -1.34 2.67
C GLY A 70 -8.96 0.04 2.99
N TYR A 71 -9.59 0.66 1.99
CA TYR A 71 -10.17 2.01 2.10
C TYR A 71 -11.64 2.01 1.72
N CYS A 72 -12.42 2.86 2.37
CA CYS A 72 -13.85 3.01 2.09
C CYS A 72 -14.36 4.44 2.37
N THR A 73 -15.49 4.81 1.77
CA THR A 73 -16.20 6.08 2.06
C THR A 73 -17.26 5.89 3.15
N LYS A 74 -17.47 6.86 4.07
CA LYS A 74 -18.61 6.84 5.00
C LYS A 74 -19.89 7.34 4.31
N GLN A 75 -21.05 6.91 4.83
CA GLN A 75 -22.38 7.30 4.30
C GLN A 75 -22.63 8.81 4.43
N GLY A 76 -22.24 9.43 5.56
CA GLY A 76 -22.45 10.86 5.83
C GLY A 76 -21.61 11.82 4.97
N ASP A 77 -20.56 11.31 4.32
CA ASP A 77 -19.68 12.11 3.45
C ASP A 77 -20.24 12.24 2.03
N LYS A 78 -21.35 11.56 1.73
CA LYS A 78 -22.12 11.76 0.49
C LYS A 78 -23.56 12.15 0.82
N LYS A 79 -24.08 13.14 0.09
CA LYS A 79 -25.46 13.64 0.24
C LYS A 79 -26.47 12.61 -0.27
N ILE A 80 -26.81 11.60 0.52
CA ILE A 80 -28.00 10.79 0.25
C ILE A 80 -28.81 10.63 1.53
N ASP A 81 -30.07 11.08 1.44
CA ASP A 81 -31.09 11.08 2.48
C ASP A 81 -31.84 9.73 2.52
N ASP A 82 -31.11 8.60 2.43
CA ASP A 82 -31.72 7.27 2.39
C ASP A 82 -31.38 6.46 3.64
N SER A 83 -32.37 6.41 4.53
CA SER A 83 -32.38 5.70 5.82
C SER A 83 -32.39 4.17 5.69
N ASN A 84 -32.26 3.63 4.48
CA ASN A 84 -32.33 2.19 4.19
C ASN A 84 -30.95 1.50 4.08
N TYR A 85 -29.88 2.05 4.66
CA TYR A 85 -28.63 1.31 4.81
C TYR A 85 -28.82 0.20 5.85
N ILE A 86 -29.35 -0.94 5.41
CA ILE A 86 -29.21 -2.19 6.13
C ILE A 86 -27.70 -2.38 6.32
N ASN A 87 -27.28 -2.55 7.57
CA ASN A 87 -26.00 -3.09 8.03
C ASN A 87 -25.70 -4.45 7.36
N ASN A 88 -25.56 -4.47 6.04
CA ASN A 88 -24.97 -5.59 5.35
C ASN A 88 -23.51 -5.55 5.75
N MET A 89 -23.07 -6.58 6.47
CA MET A 89 -21.70 -6.79 6.94
C MET A 89 -20.75 -6.91 5.74
N LEU A 90 -20.59 -5.88 4.92
CA LEU A 90 -19.77 -5.88 3.72
C LEU A 90 -18.31 -5.74 4.13
N LEU A 91 -17.46 -6.54 3.51
CA LEU A 91 -16.02 -6.34 3.60
C LEU A 91 -15.64 -5.15 2.68
N PRO A 92 -14.57 -4.40 2.98
CA PRO A 92 -14.12 -3.30 2.13
C PRO A 92 -14.03 -3.72 0.66
N GLY A 93 -14.58 -2.90 -0.25
CA GLY A 93 -14.59 -3.17 -1.68
C GLY A 93 -15.82 -3.94 -2.21
N GLN A 94 -16.69 -4.48 -1.34
CA GLN A 94 -17.92 -5.20 -1.74
C GLN A 94 -19.16 -4.29 -1.85
N GLU A 95 -18.98 -2.97 -1.86
CA GLU A 95 -20.06 -2.00 -1.96
C GLU A 95 -20.81 -2.08 -3.31
N ASN A 96 -22.14 -1.89 -3.30
CA ASN A 96 -22.96 -1.93 -4.52
C ASN A 96 -23.03 -0.55 -5.19
N LYS A 97 -23.01 -0.49 -6.53
CA LYS A 97 -23.14 0.75 -7.32
C LYS A 97 -24.40 1.56 -7.00
N GLU A 98 -25.45 0.91 -6.49
CA GLU A 98 -26.74 1.53 -6.17
C GLU A 98 -26.72 2.45 -4.94
N ASN A 99 -25.76 2.31 -4.02
CA ASN A 99 -25.69 3.15 -2.81
C ASN A 99 -24.61 4.25 -2.88
N GLU A 100 -24.00 4.42 -4.07
CA GLU A 100 -22.88 5.34 -4.34
C GLU A 100 -21.69 5.24 -3.38
N SER A 101 -21.60 4.21 -2.53
CA SER A 101 -20.46 4.00 -1.66
C SER A 101 -19.31 3.36 -2.43
N TRP A 102 -18.09 3.76 -2.10
CA TRP A 102 -16.89 3.25 -2.75
C TRP A 102 -15.99 2.62 -1.70
N GLY A 103 -15.42 1.48 -2.04
CA GLY A 103 -14.36 0.86 -1.29
C GLY A 103 -13.39 0.14 -2.21
N CYS A 104 -12.21 -0.10 -1.67
CA CYS A 104 -11.19 -0.95 -2.26
C CYS A 104 -10.60 -1.76 -1.12
N GLY A 105 -10.62 -3.09 -1.23
CA GLY A 105 -10.23 -3.99 -0.15
C GLY A 105 -9.55 -5.25 -0.64
N TYR A 106 -8.56 -5.72 0.12
CA TYR A 106 -7.85 -6.97 -0.09
C TYR A 106 -8.27 -8.00 0.97
N HIS A 107 -8.72 -9.17 0.53
CA HIS A 107 -9.43 -10.14 1.38
C HIS A 107 -8.54 -11.34 1.71
N GLY A 108 -8.59 -11.77 2.98
CA GLY A 108 -7.69 -12.77 3.54
C GLY A 108 -8.03 -14.21 3.21
N ASP A 109 -9.30 -14.52 2.93
CA ASP A 109 -9.75 -15.89 2.68
C ASP A 109 -9.46 -16.39 1.26
N ASP A 110 -9.46 -15.49 0.28
CA ASP A 110 -9.28 -15.82 -1.15
C ASP A 110 -8.09 -15.10 -1.81
N GLY A 111 -7.57 -14.05 -1.18
CA GLY A 111 -6.51 -13.21 -1.76
C GLY A 111 -6.98 -12.29 -2.87
N TYR A 112 -8.29 -12.03 -2.98
CA TYR A 112 -8.84 -11.16 -4.01
C TYR A 112 -8.75 -9.70 -3.58
N SER A 113 -8.60 -8.82 -4.57
CA SER A 113 -8.90 -7.40 -4.41
C SER A 113 -10.31 -7.13 -4.91
N PHE A 114 -11.10 -6.45 -4.11
CA PHE A 114 -12.41 -5.94 -4.46
C PHE A 114 -12.35 -4.43 -4.55
N TYR A 115 -12.94 -3.86 -5.59
CA TYR A 115 -13.13 -2.42 -5.71
C TYR A 115 -14.54 -2.13 -6.22
N SER A 116 -15.32 -1.37 -5.42
CA SER A 116 -16.67 -0.92 -5.75
C SER A 116 -17.58 -2.00 -6.33
N GLY A 117 -17.58 -3.20 -5.71
CA GLY A 117 -18.45 -4.32 -6.07
C GLY A 117 -17.92 -5.25 -7.16
N SER A 118 -16.73 -4.98 -7.71
CA SER A 118 -16.04 -5.87 -8.65
C SER A 118 -14.80 -6.46 -7.97
N GLY A 119 -14.61 -7.78 -8.07
CA GLY A 119 -13.49 -8.48 -7.45
C GLY A 119 -12.72 -9.35 -8.44
N GLY A 120 -11.41 -9.50 -8.22
CA GLY A 120 -10.55 -10.37 -9.02
C GLY A 120 -9.35 -10.88 -8.23
N PRO A 121 -8.69 -11.96 -8.71
CA PRO A 121 -7.46 -12.48 -8.11
C PRO A 121 -6.41 -11.38 -8.02
N TYR A 122 -5.77 -11.25 -6.88
CA TYR A 122 -4.80 -10.18 -6.63
C TYR A 122 -3.51 -10.72 -6.02
N ASP A 123 -3.58 -11.33 -4.84
CA ASP A 123 -2.46 -12.07 -4.28
C ASP A 123 -2.43 -13.51 -4.78
N LEU A 124 -1.60 -13.74 -5.80
CA LEU A 124 -1.36 -15.07 -6.36
C LEU A 124 -0.29 -15.87 -5.60
N SER A 125 0.26 -15.34 -4.49
CA SER A 125 1.20 -16.07 -3.65
C SER A 125 0.48 -17.20 -2.90
N TYR A 126 1.17 -18.33 -2.70
CA TYR A 126 0.63 -19.45 -1.92
C TYR A 126 1.17 -19.39 -0.47
N PRO A 127 0.30 -19.57 0.55
CA PRO A 127 -1.16 -19.69 0.47
C PRO A 127 -1.81 -18.38 0.03
N PHE A 128 -2.87 -18.49 -0.78
CA PHE A 128 -3.66 -17.34 -1.26
C PHE A 128 -4.23 -16.56 -0.07
N GLY A 129 -4.30 -15.24 -0.21
CA GLY A 129 -4.79 -14.36 0.84
C GLY A 129 -3.84 -14.24 2.02
N TYR A 130 -4.34 -14.13 3.24
CA TYR A 130 -3.52 -13.93 4.44
C TYR A 130 -4.18 -14.50 5.68
N THR A 131 -3.38 -14.80 6.70
CA THR A 131 -3.79 -15.54 7.90
C THR A 131 -3.14 -14.97 9.15
N THR A 132 -3.44 -15.58 10.31
CA THR A 132 -2.81 -15.27 11.60
C THR A 132 -1.29 -15.13 11.48
N GLY A 133 -0.75 -14.01 11.93
CA GLY A 133 0.67 -13.64 11.92
C GLY A 133 1.10 -12.80 10.72
N ASP A 134 0.29 -12.71 9.66
CA ASP A 134 0.61 -11.85 8.52
C ASP A 134 0.40 -10.37 8.86
N ILE A 135 1.22 -9.51 8.25
CA ILE A 135 1.10 -8.04 8.30
C ILE A 135 0.70 -7.55 6.92
N ILE A 136 -0.45 -6.87 6.84
CA ILE A 136 -0.99 -6.33 5.59
C ILE A 136 -0.91 -4.82 5.62
N GLY A 137 -0.20 -4.27 4.66
CA GLY A 137 -0.09 -2.83 4.46
C GLY A 137 -1.03 -2.33 3.40
N CYS A 138 -1.53 -1.12 3.60
CA CYS A 138 -2.46 -0.45 2.71
C CYS A 138 -1.82 0.88 2.31
N TYR A 139 -1.51 1.04 1.02
CA TYR A 139 -0.93 2.25 0.46
C TYR A 139 -1.97 3.00 -0.36
N LEU A 140 -2.04 4.31 -0.15
CA LEU A 140 -2.91 5.24 -0.86
C LEU A 140 -2.07 6.39 -1.39
N ASN A 141 -2.17 6.69 -2.68
CA ASN A 141 -1.54 7.86 -3.29
C ASN A 141 -2.57 8.68 -4.06
N PHE A 142 -2.86 9.88 -3.56
CA PHE A 142 -3.81 10.82 -4.16
C PHE A 142 -3.24 11.58 -5.37
N ARG A 143 -1.91 11.67 -5.50
CA ARG A 143 -1.26 12.30 -6.66
C ARG A 143 -1.41 11.41 -7.90
N ASN A 144 -1.13 10.12 -7.72
CA ASN A 144 -1.18 9.13 -8.79
C ASN A 144 -2.52 8.39 -8.88
N GLU A 145 -3.41 8.64 -7.92
CA GLU A 145 -4.75 8.05 -7.86
C GLU A 145 -4.70 6.52 -7.81
N ILE A 146 -3.84 5.95 -6.97
CA ILE A 146 -3.65 4.50 -6.84
C ILE A 146 -3.76 4.02 -5.40
N VAL A 147 -4.16 2.77 -5.24
CA VAL A 147 -4.02 1.99 -4.02
C VAL A 147 -3.32 0.67 -4.35
N PHE A 148 -2.38 0.28 -3.51
CA PHE A 148 -1.79 -1.06 -3.52
C PHE A 148 -1.70 -1.60 -2.10
N TYR A 149 -1.52 -2.92 -2.00
CA TYR A 149 -1.30 -3.58 -0.72
C TYR A 149 0.08 -4.20 -0.65
N THR A 150 0.54 -4.41 0.59
CA THR A 150 1.76 -5.15 0.87
C THR A 150 1.43 -6.30 1.80
N LYS A 151 2.05 -7.46 1.62
CA LYS A 151 1.95 -8.59 2.55
C LYS A 151 3.34 -8.90 3.09
N ASN A 152 3.49 -8.83 4.40
CA ASN A 152 4.75 -9.05 5.12
C ASN A 152 5.92 -8.21 4.57
N GLY A 153 5.63 -6.97 4.17
CA GLY A 153 6.59 -6.04 3.59
C GLY A 153 6.89 -6.23 2.09
N ILE A 154 6.14 -7.09 1.39
CA ILE A 154 6.27 -7.28 -0.05
C ILE A 154 5.10 -6.58 -0.76
N ASN A 155 5.39 -5.66 -1.70
CA ASN A 155 4.38 -5.04 -2.56
C ASN A 155 3.73 -6.08 -3.48
N LEU A 156 2.39 -6.09 -3.49
CA LEU A 156 1.55 -6.98 -4.28
C LEU A 156 1.05 -6.35 -5.59
N GLY A 157 1.34 -5.06 -5.81
CA GLY A 157 0.99 -4.30 -7.00
C GLY A 157 -0.31 -3.54 -6.90
N ILE A 158 -0.66 -2.75 -7.91
CA ILE A 158 -1.85 -1.88 -7.85
C ILE A 158 -3.13 -2.73 -7.76
N ALA A 159 -3.92 -2.46 -6.72
CA ALA A 159 -5.21 -3.10 -6.50
C ALA A 159 -6.37 -2.31 -7.12
N CYS A 160 -6.31 -0.97 -7.06
CA CYS A 160 -7.35 -0.14 -7.66
C CYS A 160 -6.83 1.25 -8.04
N GLN A 161 -7.47 1.83 -9.05
CA GLN A 161 -7.29 3.21 -9.47
C GLN A 161 -8.44 4.05 -8.90
N LEU A 162 -8.10 5.18 -8.30
CA LEU A 162 -9.04 6.09 -7.66
C LEU A 162 -9.67 7.01 -8.68
N HIS A 163 -10.92 7.40 -8.41
CA HIS A 163 -11.57 8.50 -9.09
C HIS A 163 -11.28 9.80 -8.33
N SER A 164 -11.12 10.91 -9.06
CA SER A 164 -10.76 12.21 -8.49
C SER A 164 -11.76 12.75 -7.45
N ASN A 165 -13.02 12.31 -7.52
CA ASN A 165 -14.09 12.66 -6.57
C ASN A 165 -14.00 11.93 -5.21
N LEU A 166 -13.01 11.05 -5.02
CA LEU A 166 -12.78 10.33 -3.75
C LEU A 166 -11.72 11.00 -2.86
N LYS A 167 -11.06 12.06 -3.33
CA LYS A 167 -10.01 12.74 -2.57
C LYS A 167 -10.59 13.35 -1.28
N GLY A 168 -9.95 13.06 -0.15
CA GLY A 168 -10.32 13.61 1.17
C GLY A 168 -11.52 12.95 1.84
N ILE A 169 -12.11 11.90 1.27
CA ILE A 169 -13.27 11.19 1.83
C ILE A 169 -13.04 9.68 1.97
N LEU A 170 -11.78 9.23 1.84
CA LEU A 170 -11.39 7.82 2.01
C LEU A 170 -10.89 7.60 3.43
N TYR A 171 -11.41 6.57 4.08
CA TYR A 171 -11.02 6.15 5.42
C TYR A 171 -10.25 4.84 5.33
N PRO A 172 -9.23 4.61 6.15
CA PRO A 172 -8.76 3.26 6.46
C PRO A 172 -9.93 2.41 7.00
N CYS A 173 -10.07 1.19 6.51
CA CYS A 173 -11.18 0.30 6.85
C CYS A 173 -10.72 -1.15 7.01
N VAL A 174 -11.29 -1.86 7.99
CA VAL A 174 -11.19 -3.32 8.12
C VAL A 174 -12.59 -3.91 8.35
N GLY A 175 -12.95 -4.94 7.59
CA GLY A 175 -14.20 -5.68 7.74
C GLY A 175 -13.98 -7.12 8.19
N PHE A 176 -14.96 -7.67 8.92
CA PHE A 176 -14.92 -9.03 9.46
C PHE A 176 -16.21 -9.78 9.15
N ARG A 177 -16.07 -10.98 8.60
CA ARG A 177 -17.08 -12.04 8.64
C ARG A 177 -16.59 -13.30 9.35
N SER A 178 -15.32 -13.31 9.78
CA SER A 178 -14.76 -14.41 10.54
C SER A 178 -15.02 -14.30 12.04
N GLN A 179 -15.74 -15.28 12.59
CA GLN A 179 -15.94 -15.35 14.04
C GLN A 179 -14.60 -15.61 14.75
N GLY A 180 -14.30 -14.79 15.77
CA GLY A 180 -13.05 -14.87 16.54
C GLY A 180 -11.85 -14.23 15.83
N GLY A 181 -12.06 -13.52 14.72
CA GLY A 181 -11.03 -12.74 14.06
C GLY A 181 -10.59 -11.53 14.90
N THR A 182 -9.29 -11.24 14.91
CA THR A 182 -8.71 -10.12 15.66
C THR A 182 -7.54 -9.55 14.88
N VAL A 183 -7.47 -8.22 14.79
CA VAL A 183 -6.36 -7.50 14.17
C VAL A 183 -5.84 -6.38 15.07
N LYS A 184 -4.62 -5.92 14.79
CA LYS A 184 -4.01 -4.73 15.40
C LYS A 184 -3.61 -3.78 14.28
N VAL A 185 -3.94 -2.49 14.41
CA VAL A 185 -3.54 -1.47 13.44
C VAL A 185 -2.28 -0.74 13.88
N ASN A 186 -1.43 -0.43 12.92
CA ASN A 186 -0.32 0.48 13.03
C ASN A 186 -0.56 1.65 12.05
N PHE A 187 -0.93 2.82 12.56
CA PHE A 187 -0.99 4.08 11.80
C PHE A 187 0.35 4.84 11.79
N GLY A 188 1.41 4.20 12.30
CA GLY A 188 2.75 4.77 12.43
C GLY A 188 3.24 4.98 13.85
N ASN A 189 2.57 4.36 14.82
CA ASN A 189 3.01 4.33 16.22
C ASN A 189 4.16 3.33 16.44
N GLU A 190 4.35 2.39 15.51
CA GLU A 190 5.44 1.40 15.49
C GLU A 190 6.08 1.40 14.09
N ASN A 191 7.30 0.89 13.94
CA ASN A 191 7.94 0.75 12.63
C ASN A 191 7.15 -0.17 11.71
N PHE A 192 6.95 0.25 10.46
CA PHE A 192 6.30 -0.56 9.44
C PHE A 192 7.15 -1.76 9.02
N LYS A 193 6.49 -2.86 8.70
CA LYS A 193 7.09 -4.04 8.08
C LYS A 193 7.45 -3.78 6.62
N TYR A 194 6.59 -3.07 5.89
CA TYR A 194 6.94 -2.52 4.59
C TYR A 194 7.97 -1.42 4.77
N SER A 195 9.19 -1.78 4.42
CA SER A 195 10.18 -0.80 4.05
C SER A 195 10.27 -0.79 2.54
N VAL A 196 10.70 0.34 1.99
CA VAL A 196 11.22 0.41 0.61
C VAL A 196 12.33 -0.67 0.40
N MET A 197 12.85 -1.27 1.46
CA MET A 197 13.83 -2.34 1.47
C MET A 197 13.27 -3.66 2.01
N THR A 198 13.61 -4.78 1.38
CA THR A 198 13.42 -6.13 1.95
C THR A 198 14.70 -6.61 2.65
N ASN A 199 14.61 -7.58 3.57
CA ASN A 199 15.78 -8.19 4.22
C ASN A 199 16.76 -8.87 3.24
N GLU A 200 16.31 -9.23 2.03
CA GLU A 200 17.18 -9.73 0.97
C GLU A 200 18.05 -8.62 0.36
N ASP A 201 17.52 -7.39 0.30
CA ASP A 201 18.25 -6.21 -0.17
C ASP A 201 19.37 -5.82 0.81
N ILE A 202 19.14 -5.98 2.12
CA ILE A 202 20.08 -5.65 3.22
C ILE A 202 21.37 -6.50 3.17
N ASN A 203 21.29 -7.75 2.71
CA ASN A 203 22.45 -8.66 2.69
C ASN A 203 23.41 -8.42 1.51
N LYS A 204 23.04 -7.59 0.52
CA LYS A 204 23.97 -7.13 -0.52
C LYS A 204 24.75 -5.94 0.01
N LYS A 205 25.92 -6.23 0.60
CA LYS A 205 26.91 -5.26 1.10
C LYS A 205 27.13 -4.08 0.13
N SER A 206 26.45 -2.95 0.36
CA SER A 206 26.92 -1.63 -0.05
C SER A 206 27.31 -0.84 1.21
N LYS A 207 28.55 -0.37 1.22
CA LYS A 207 29.17 0.41 2.31
C LYS A 207 28.72 1.88 2.26
N ASN A 208 27.43 2.17 2.25
CA ASN A 208 26.94 3.55 2.35
C ASN A 208 26.16 3.75 3.65
N ALA A 209 26.84 4.38 4.62
CA ALA A 209 26.33 4.71 5.96
C ALA A 209 25.10 5.63 5.93
N LEU A 210 24.94 6.44 4.87
CA LEU A 210 23.75 7.26 4.63
C LEU A 210 22.48 6.40 4.54
N ILE A 211 22.52 5.27 3.82
CA ILE A 211 21.35 4.41 3.59
C ILE A 211 20.86 3.75 4.89
N LEU A 212 21.75 3.45 5.83
CA LEU A 212 21.41 2.87 7.14
C LEU A 212 20.81 3.92 8.10
N GLU A 213 21.24 5.19 8.00
CA GLU A 213 20.72 6.28 8.85
C GLU A 213 19.28 6.69 8.47
N TYR A 214 18.91 6.54 7.19
CA TYR A 214 17.55 6.81 6.69
C TYR A 214 16.57 5.64 6.85
N GLN A 215 17.02 4.45 7.27
CA GLN A 215 16.18 3.25 7.48
C GLN A 215 15.21 3.36 8.67
N GLU A 216 15.46 4.26 9.61
CA GLU A 216 14.71 4.33 10.87
C GLU A 216 13.54 5.33 10.85
N LYS A 217 13.35 6.11 9.77
CA LYS A 217 12.40 7.23 9.74
C LYS A 217 11.66 7.36 8.41
N VAL A 218 10.56 6.62 8.25
CA VAL A 218 9.61 6.85 7.15
C VAL A 218 8.23 7.14 7.74
N TYR A 219 7.97 8.39 8.16
CA TYR A 219 6.68 8.80 8.77
C TYR A 219 6.27 10.29 8.60
N PHE A 220 5.33 10.54 7.68
CA PHE A 220 4.34 11.63 7.54
C PHE A 220 4.71 13.14 7.52
N ILE A 221 4.08 13.82 6.52
CA ILE A 221 3.80 15.26 6.24
C ILE A 221 4.50 15.89 5.01
N VAL A 222 3.68 16.37 4.08
CA VAL A 222 3.85 16.44 2.62
C VAL A 222 4.95 17.33 2.03
N ASP A 223 5.52 18.28 2.75
CA ASP A 223 6.55 19.16 2.19
C ASP A 223 7.99 18.74 2.57
N GLU A 224 8.19 18.13 3.74
CA GLU A 224 9.53 17.68 4.17
C GLU A 224 9.96 16.39 3.46
N TYR A 225 9.01 15.55 3.03
CA TYR A 225 9.27 14.26 2.38
C TYR A 225 9.63 14.36 0.92
N GLU A 226 8.99 15.26 0.17
CA GLU A 226 9.36 15.47 -1.23
C GLU A 226 10.80 15.97 -1.31
N THR A 227 11.16 16.89 -0.41
CA THR A 227 12.54 17.37 -0.25
C THR A 227 13.50 16.23 0.14
N MET A 228 13.09 15.35 1.05
CA MET A 228 13.90 14.19 1.46
C MET A 228 14.09 13.17 0.33
N PHE A 229 13.03 12.77 -0.36
CA PHE A 229 13.11 11.86 -1.52
C PHE A 229 13.96 12.46 -2.63
N VAL A 230 13.84 13.75 -2.91
CA VAL A 230 14.69 14.45 -3.87
C VAL A 230 16.16 14.39 -3.45
N SER A 231 16.49 14.72 -2.20
CA SER A 231 17.87 14.63 -1.67
C SER A 231 18.42 13.21 -1.77
N LEU A 232 17.61 12.21 -1.45
CA LEU A 232 18.01 10.80 -1.48
C LEU A 232 18.24 10.31 -2.92
N ILE A 233 17.36 10.70 -3.84
CA ILE A 233 17.53 10.47 -5.28
C ILE A 233 18.81 11.11 -5.78
N GLU A 234 19.14 12.34 -5.36
CA GLU A 234 20.40 13.00 -5.74
C GLU A 234 21.62 12.22 -5.25
N ASP A 235 21.62 11.77 -4.00
CA ASP A 235 22.74 11.00 -3.43
C ASP A 235 22.92 9.64 -4.12
N LEU A 236 21.82 8.94 -4.41
CA LEU A 236 21.83 7.70 -5.20
C LEU A 236 22.33 7.96 -6.61
N THR A 237 21.92 9.07 -7.23
CA THR A 237 22.36 9.46 -8.58
C THR A 237 23.87 9.69 -8.61
N LYS A 238 24.41 10.46 -7.67
CA LYS A 238 25.86 10.68 -7.52
C LYS A 238 26.61 9.37 -7.25
N SER A 239 26.00 8.42 -6.54
CA SER A 239 26.58 7.10 -6.30
C SER A 239 26.65 6.27 -7.59
N LEU A 240 25.54 6.19 -8.33
CA LEU A 240 25.42 5.44 -9.58
C LEU A 240 26.29 6.00 -10.71
N GLU A 241 26.56 7.32 -10.72
CA GLU A 241 27.49 7.97 -11.66
C GLU A 241 28.94 7.47 -11.52
N LYS A 242 29.34 6.98 -10.35
CA LYS A 242 30.69 6.41 -10.12
C LYS A 242 30.87 5.02 -10.73
N LYS A 243 29.98 4.63 -11.67
CA LYS A 243 29.97 3.39 -12.47
C LYS A 243 29.88 2.09 -11.67
N THR A 244 29.34 2.14 -10.46
CA THR A 244 28.80 0.94 -9.83
C THR A 244 27.36 0.80 -10.30
N ASN A 245 27.10 0.00 -11.35
CA ASN A 245 25.77 -0.52 -11.66
C ASN A 245 25.34 -1.44 -10.51
N ASN A 246 25.05 -0.84 -9.37
CA ASN A 246 24.72 -1.54 -8.14
C ASN A 246 23.22 -1.83 -8.18
N ALA A 247 22.87 -3.09 -8.39
CA ALA A 247 21.49 -3.56 -8.42
C ALA A 247 20.69 -3.08 -7.19
N PHE A 248 21.34 -2.97 -6.04
CA PHE A 248 20.72 -2.47 -4.83
C PHE A 248 20.36 -0.97 -4.88
N GLU A 249 21.25 -0.12 -5.38
CA GLU A 249 20.98 1.33 -5.48
C GLU A 249 19.95 1.63 -6.56
N LEU A 250 19.99 0.88 -7.67
CA LEU A 250 18.93 0.90 -8.69
C LEU A 250 17.59 0.45 -8.10
N SER A 251 17.57 -0.63 -7.31
CA SER A 251 16.37 -1.14 -6.63
C SER A 251 15.94 -0.31 -5.39
N TYR A 252 16.62 0.79 -5.12
CA TYR A 252 16.18 1.75 -4.11
C TYR A 252 15.65 3.01 -4.78
N ARG A 253 16.38 3.52 -5.78
CA ARG A 253 15.98 4.72 -6.52
C ARG A 253 14.73 4.49 -7.35
N GLU A 254 14.52 3.30 -7.92
CA GLU A 254 13.29 2.99 -8.67
C GLU A 254 12.03 3.04 -7.80
N LYS A 255 12.08 2.57 -6.55
CA LYS A 255 10.95 2.59 -5.63
C LYS A 255 10.66 4.00 -5.17
N LEU A 256 11.68 4.81 -4.94
CA LEU A 256 11.49 6.24 -4.66
C LEU A 256 10.80 6.93 -5.84
N TYR A 257 11.28 6.68 -7.07
CA TYR A 257 10.64 7.19 -8.26
C TYR A 257 9.20 6.70 -8.41
N PHE A 258 8.93 5.41 -8.17
CA PHE A 258 7.59 4.83 -8.20
C PHE A 258 6.65 5.51 -7.19
N ILE A 259 7.10 5.67 -5.94
CA ILE A 259 6.35 6.37 -4.87
C ILE A 259 6.03 7.81 -5.28
N MET A 260 7.01 8.50 -5.88
CA MET A 260 6.85 9.87 -6.39
C MET A 260 6.02 9.98 -7.68
N GLY A 261 5.64 8.86 -8.32
CA GLY A 261 4.96 8.86 -9.63
C GLY A 261 5.84 9.16 -10.83
N LYS A 262 7.16 9.13 -10.64
CA LYS A 262 8.19 9.31 -11.67
C LYS A 262 8.41 7.99 -12.42
N TYR A 263 7.39 7.56 -13.15
CA TYR A 263 7.33 6.21 -13.72
C TYR A 263 8.32 5.98 -14.86
N ASP A 264 8.64 7.00 -15.65
CA ASP A 264 9.68 6.92 -16.68
C ASP A 264 11.05 6.63 -16.03
N GLU A 265 11.43 7.41 -15.02
CA GLU A 265 12.70 7.24 -14.31
C GLU A 265 12.77 5.90 -13.54
N ALA A 266 11.67 5.47 -12.93
CA ALA A 266 11.57 4.15 -12.33
C ALA A 266 11.75 3.02 -13.36
N SER A 267 11.17 3.16 -14.55
CA SER A 267 11.30 2.17 -15.64
C SER A 267 12.72 2.06 -16.17
N GLU A 268 13.45 3.18 -16.24
CA GLU A 268 14.87 3.19 -16.61
C GLU A 268 15.74 2.44 -15.59
N ASP A 269 15.55 2.70 -14.29
CA ASP A 269 16.29 2.01 -13.24
C ASP A 269 15.96 0.52 -13.17
N LEU A 270 14.70 0.14 -13.36
CA LEU A 270 14.28 -1.25 -13.48
C LEU A 270 14.90 -1.95 -14.68
N THR A 271 15.04 -1.24 -15.81
CA THR A 271 15.68 -1.80 -17.01
C THR A 271 17.14 -2.08 -16.75
N ARG A 272 17.87 -1.13 -16.15
CA ARG A 272 19.26 -1.33 -15.72
C ARG A 272 19.41 -2.44 -14.68
N LEU A 273 18.46 -2.54 -13.74
CA LEU A 273 18.43 -3.60 -12.73
C LEU A 273 18.26 -4.98 -13.38
N LEU A 274 17.35 -5.10 -14.35
CA LEU A 274 17.09 -6.35 -15.07
C LEU A 274 18.21 -6.73 -16.06
N GLU A 275 19.06 -5.79 -16.48
CA GLU A 275 20.31 -6.11 -17.18
C GLU A 275 21.33 -6.81 -16.25
N ILE A 276 21.35 -6.45 -14.95
CA ILE A 276 22.25 -7.04 -13.95
C ILE A 276 21.65 -8.35 -13.40
N GLU A 277 20.35 -8.36 -13.14
CA GLU A 277 19.61 -9.46 -12.54
C GLU A 277 18.40 -9.84 -13.42
N PRO A 278 18.61 -10.54 -14.54
CA PRO A 278 17.55 -10.82 -15.51
C PRO A 278 16.35 -11.59 -14.94
N ASP A 279 16.56 -12.38 -13.90
CA ASP A 279 15.54 -13.22 -13.27
C ASP A 279 14.98 -12.61 -11.97
N ASN A 280 15.25 -11.32 -11.71
CA ASN A 280 14.71 -10.62 -10.55
C ASN A 280 13.19 -10.45 -10.69
N THR A 281 12.44 -11.36 -10.06
CA THR A 281 10.98 -11.38 -10.13
C THR A 281 10.32 -10.15 -9.50
N ILE A 282 11.00 -9.47 -8.57
CA ILE A 282 10.47 -8.25 -7.94
C ILE A 282 10.55 -7.10 -8.95
N ALA A 283 11.72 -6.92 -9.56
CA ALA A 283 11.93 -5.91 -10.59
C ALA A 283 10.99 -6.11 -11.80
N LEU A 284 10.78 -7.36 -12.24
CA LEU A 284 9.81 -7.65 -13.30
C LEU A 284 8.39 -7.23 -12.90
N ARG A 285 7.93 -7.53 -11.67
CA ARG A 285 6.59 -7.11 -11.20
C ARG A 285 6.43 -5.59 -11.21
N TYR A 286 7.40 -4.87 -10.65
CA TYR A 286 7.35 -3.40 -10.67
C TYR A 286 7.34 -2.84 -12.10
N ARG A 287 8.09 -3.43 -13.04
CA ARG A 287 8.11 -2.94 -14.42
C ARG A 287 6.82 -3.26 -15.18
N VAL A 288 6.22 -4.43 -14.94
CA VAL A 288 4.87 -4.78 -15.41
C VAL A 288 3.85 -3.72 -14.99
N GLU A 289 3.86 -3.36 -13.70
CA GLU A 289 2.93 -2.39 -13.13
C GLU A 289 3.14 -1.00 -13.73
N ILE A 290 4.38 -0.51 -13.76
CA ILE A 290 4.72 0.78 -14.36
C ILE A 290 4.26 0.82 -15.82
N ASN A 291 4.59 -0.21 -16.60
CA ASN A 291 4.17 -0.28 -18.00
C ASN A 291 2.65 -0.27 -18.14
N TYR A 292 1.92 -0.95 -17.25
CA TYR A 292 0.45 -0.92 -17.23
C TYR A 292 -0.09 0.48 -16.94
N ILE A 293 0.41 1.16 -15.90
CA ILE A 293 0.02 2.54 -15.53
C ILE A 293 0.25 3.49 -16.70
N MET A 294 1.41 3.33 -17.36
CA MET A 294 1.81 4.14 -18.51
C MET A 294 1.13 3.73 -19.82
N LYS A 295 0.23 2.74 -19.78
CA LYS A 295 -0.50 2.20 -20.94
C LYS A 295 0.41 1.58 -22.01
N ARG A 296 1.61 1.16 -21.62
CA ARG A 296 2.60 0.38 -22.40
C ARG A 296 2.28 -1.11 -22.28
N TYR A 297 1.11 -1.50 -22.80
CA TYR A 297 0.56 -2.84 -22.54
C TYR A 297 1.39 -3.98 -23.15
N ASN A 298 2.03 -3.76 -24.30
CA ASN A 298 2.84 -4.78 -24.95
C ASN A 298 4.08 -5.11 -24.11
N GLU A 299 4.73 -4.08 -23.57
CA GLU A 299 5.89 -4.20 -22.70
C GLU A 299 5.51 -4.85 -21.36
N SER A 300 4.34 -4.49 -20.81
CA SER A 300 3.77 -5.12 -19.61
C SER A 300 3.52 -6.62 -19.81
N ILE A 301 2.93 -7.01 -20.95
CA ILE A 301 2.68 -8.42 -21.30
C ILE A 301 4.00 -9.19 -21.45
N ALA A 302 5.00 -8.62 -22.13
CA ALA A 302 6.29 -9.28 -22.31
C ALA A 302 6.99 -9.56 -20.96
N ASP A 303 6.92 -8.62 -20.02
CA ASP A 303 7.48 -8.81 -18.68
C ASP A 303 6.69 -9.83 -17.85
N LEU A 304 5.36 -9.88 -18.00
CA LEU A 304 4.50 -10.90 -17.38
C LEU A 304 4.81 -12.30 -17.90
N GLU A 305 4.99 -12.46 -19.21
CA GLU A 305 5.36 -13.74 -19.82
C GLU A 305 6.70 -14.24 -19.26
N LYS A 306 7.69 -13.35 -19.16
CA LYS A 306 8.99 -13.67 -18.56
C LYS A 306 8.87 -14.05 -17.08
N LEU A 307 8.07 -13.30 -16.31
CA LEU A 307 7.82 -13.60 -14.90
C LEU A 307 7.19 -14.99 -14.72
N ASN A 308 6.19 -15.32 -15.54
CA ASN A 308 5.54 -16.63 -15.54
C ASN A 308 6.51 -17.76 -15.89
N GLU A 309 7.39 -17.55 -16.88
CA GLU A 309 8.43 -18.52 -17.24
C GLU A 309 9.35 -18.83 -16.04
N ILE A 310 9.80 -17.80 -15.32
CA ILE A 310 10.67 -17.95 -14.14
C ILE A 310 9.95 -18.70 -13.02
N ILE A 311 8.68 -18.37 -12.75
CA ILE A 311 7.88 -19.02 -11.70
C ILE A 311 7.69 -20.51 -12.03
N LEU A 312 7.31 -20.84 -13.27
CA LEU A 312 7.12 -22.23 -13.71
C LEU A 312 8.41 -23.04 -13.64
N LYS A 313 9.55 -22.46 -14.01
CA LYS A 313 10.87 -23.09 -13.82
C LYS A 313 11.14 -23.40 -12.36
N LYS A 314 10.90 -22.45 -11.44
CA LYS A 314 11.11 -22.69 -9.99
C LYS A 314 10.19 -23.77 -9.42
N LEU A 315 8.94 -23.85 -9.88
CA LEU A 315 7.99 -24.88 -9.44
C LEU A 315 8.38 -26.28 -9.93
N SER A 316 8.81 -26.42 -11.19
CA SER A 316 9.24 -27.70 -11.77
C SER A 316 10.52 -28.28 -11.16
N VAL A 317 11.38 -27.43 -10.59
CA VAL A 317 12.58 -27.86 -9.85
C VAL A 317 12.23 -28.39 -8.45
N ARG A 318 11.17 -27.87 -7.83
CA ARG A 318 10.74 -28.29 -6.48
C ARG A 318 9.93 -29.60 -6.46
N SER A 319 9.47 -30.08 -7.62
CA SER A 319 8.65 -31.30 -7.75
C SER A 319 9.47 -32.55 -8.11
N LYS A 320 10.80 -32.47 -8.11
CA LYS A 320 11.74 -33.59 -8.26
C LYS A 320 12.50 -33.83 -6.97
#